data_AF-A0A383ECI9-F1
#
_entry.id   AF-A0A383ECI9-F1
#
_cell.length_a   1.000
_cell.length_b   1.000
_cell.length_c   1.000
_cell.angle_alpha   90.00
_cell.angle_beta   90.00
_cell.angle_gamma   90.00
#
_symmetry.space_group_name_H-M   'P 1'
#
loop_
_entity.id
_entity.type
_entity.pdbx_description
1 polymer ?
#
loop_
_entity_poly.entity_id
_entity_poly.type
_entity_poly.pdbx_seq_one_letter_code
_entity_poly.pdbx_strand_id
1 'polypeptide(L)' 'MIADVKITPLKIISDNRGKVMHMLRKDSAIFDKFGEIYFSTIYHKSIKAWHLHKESTLNYVCING' A
#
# COMPACT_ATOMS: atom_id res chain seq x y z
N MET A 1 16.64 -8.20 -8.68
CA MET A 1 15.46 -8.77 -7.99
C MET A 1 15.91 -9.20 -6.62
N ILE A 2 15.29 -8.67 -5.57
CA ILE A 2 15.58 -9.11 -4.20
C ILE A 2 14.85 -10.43 -3.99
N ALA A 3 15.54 -11.44 -3.45
CA ALA A 3 14.90 -12.69 -3.07
C ALA A 3 13.72 -12.41 -2.12
N ASP A 4 12.63 -13.16 -2.26
CA ASP A 4 11.40 -13.02 -1.46
C ASP A 4 10.53 -11.78 -1.73
N VAL A 5 10.92 -10.90 -2.65
CA VAL A 5 9.99 -9.87 -3.16
C VAL A 5 9.02 -10.49 -4.14
N LYS A 6 7.73 -10.54 -3.75
CA LYS A 6 6.62 -10.95 -4.61
C LYS A 6 5.96 -9.72 -5.22
N ILE A 7 5.77 -9.74 -6.54
CA ILE A 7 5.01 -8.71 -7.26
C ILE A 7 3.63 -9.29 -7.57
N THR A 8 2.57 -8.63 -7.11
CA THR A 8 1.18 -9.05 -7.34
C THR A 8 0.44 -7.95 -8.09
N PRO A 9 0.12 -8.14 -9.38
CA PRO A 9 -0.67 -7.17 -10.13
C PRO A 9 -2.08 -7.03 -9.54
N LEU A 10 -2.51 -5.80 -9.25
CA LEU A 10 -3.86 -5.52 -8.78
C LEU A 10 -4.79 -5.14 -9.93
N LYS A 11 -6.03 -5.62 -9.88
CA LYS A 11 -7.05 -5.29 -10.87
C LYS A 11 -7.48 -3.83 -10.74
N ILE A 12 -7.48 -3.12 -11.87
CA ILE A 12 -8.06 -1.79 -11.99
C ILE A 12 -9.37 -1.93 -12.77
N ILE A 13 -10.47 -1.46 -12.21
CA ILE A 13 -11.78 -1.45 -12.86
C ILE A 13 -12.02 -0.02 -13.35
N SER A 14 -11.96 0.21 -14.66
CA SER A 14 -12.02 1.55 -15.24
C SER A 14 -13.23 1.71 -16.16
N ASP A 15 -13.86 2.88 -16.13
CA ASP A 15 -14.89 3.30 -17.08
C ASP A 15 -14.75 4.81 -17.39
N ASN A 16 -15.74 5.40 -18.07
CA ASN A 16 -15.74 6.82 -18.44
C ASN A 16 -15.89 7.80 -17.26
N ARG A 17 -16.20 7.31 -16.05
CA ARG A 17 -16.34 8.12 -14.82
C ARG A 17 -15.07 8.11 -13.97
N GLY A 18 -14.17 7.17 -14.22
CA GLY A 18 -12.92 7.04 -13.49
C GLY A 18 -12.49 5.59 -13.29
N LYS A 19 -11.84 5.33 -12.15
CA LYS A 19 -11.25 4.03 -11.83
C LYS A 19 -11.55 3.63 -10.39
N VAL A 20 -11.91 2.37 -10.20
CA VAL A 20 -11.96 1.70 -8.89
C VAL A 20 -10.71 0.82 -8.75
N MET A 21 -10.00 1.01 -7.65
CA MET A 21 -8.76 0.30 -7.31
C MET A 21 -8.87 -0.21 -5.88
N HIS A 22 -8.57 -1.47 -5.64
CA HIS A 22 -8.51 -2.02 -4.28
C HIS A 22 -7.16 -1.69 -3.65
N MET A 23 -7.19 -1.12 -2.45
CA MET A 23 -6.01 -1.06 -1.58
C MET A 23 -5.80 -2.40 -0.87
N LEU A 24 -6.74 -2.77 0.00
CA LEU A 24 -6.68 -3.97 0.83
C LEU A 24 -8.10 -4.55 0.98
N ARG A 25 -8.21 -5.87 0.90
CA ARG A 25 -9.46 -6.60 1.13
C ARG A 25 -9.24 -7.60 2.25
N LYS A 26 -10.29 -7.83 3.06
CA LYS A 26 -10.26 -8.83 4.14
C LYS A 26 -9.92 -10.24 3.65
N ASP A 27 -10.31 -10.59 2.42
CA ASP A 27 -10.07 -11.89 1.81
C ASP A 27 -8.78 -11.97 0.98
N SER A 28 -7.96 -10.90 1.02
CA SER A 28 -6.65 -10.91 0.39
C SER A 28 -5.67 -11.77 1.18
N ALA A 29 -4.83 -12.56 0.51
CA ALA A 29 -3.81 -13.38 1.16
C ALA A 29 -2.75 -12.57 1.94
N ILE A 30 -2.63 -11.26 1.67
CA ILE A 30 -1.73 -10.35 2.39
C ILE A 30 -2.40 -9.66 3.60
N PHE A 31 -3.71 -9.87 3.80
CA PHE A 31 -4.43 -9.34 4.95
C PHE A 31 -4.32 -10.31 6.14
N ASP A 32 -3.97 -9.78 7.30
CA ASP A 32 -3.99 -10.51 8.58
C ASP A 32 -5.08 -9.93 9.49
N LYS A 33 -4.82 -8.73 10.04
CA LYS A 33 -5.74 -8.02 10.94
C LYS A 33 -5.54 -6.52 10.84
N PHE A 34 -6.53 -5.80 11.38
CA PHE A 34 -6.45 -4.35 11.53
C PHE A 34 -5.83 -3.96 12.87
N GLY A 35 -4.92 -3.00 12.86
CA GLY A 35 -4.48 -2.28 14.06
C GLY A 35 -4.86 -0.80 13.96
N GLU A 36 -4.38 -0.13 12.92
CA GLU A 36 -4.59 1.29 12.68
C GLU A 36 -4.52 1.61 11.17
N ILE A 37 -5.23 2.67 10.74
CA ILE A 37 -4.99 3.38 9.48
C ILE A 37 -4.67 4.82 9.82
N TYR A 38 -3.58 5.32 9.25
CA TYR A 38 -3.22 6.71 9.29
C TYR A 38 -2.82 7.20 7.89
N PHE A 39 -2.91 8.51 7.69
CA PHE A 39 -2.46 9.17 6.46
C PHE A 39 -1.28 10.07 6.81
N SER A 40 -0.29 10.11 5.92
CA SER A 40 0.83 11.04 6.07
C SER A 40 1.15 11.67 4.72
N THR A 41 1.48 12.95 4.73
CA THR A 41 1.96 13.68 3.55
C THR A 41 3.45 13.92 3.66
N ILE A 42 4.10 14.19 2.54
CA ILE A 42 5.52 14.53 2.46
C ILE A 42 5.70 15.69 1.49
N TYR A 43 6.62 16.61 1.78
CA TYR A 43 6.92 17.72 0.89
C TYR A 43 7.79 17.26 -0.30
N HIS A 44 7.70 17.99 -1.41
CA HIS A 44 8.52 17.76 -2.59
C HIS A 44 10.01 17.68 -2.23
N LYS A 45 10.73 16.71 -2.83
CA LYS A 45 12.15 16.40 -2.58
C LYS A 45 12.52 15.96 -1.16
N SER A 46 11.55 15.75 -0.26
CA SER A 46 11.81 15.17 1.05
C SER A 46 11.76 13.63 0.98
N ILE A 47 12.50 12.96 1.88
CA ILE A 47 12.55 11.50 1.97
C ILE A 47 12.12 11.08 3.39
N LYS A 48 11.16 10.16 3.49
CA LYS A 48 10.76 9.50 4.76
C LYS A 48 11.29 8.07 4.78
N ALA A 49 12.56 7.94 5.17
CA ALA A 49 13.25 6.66 5.33
C ALA A 49 14.34 6.78 6.40
N TRP A 50 14.82 5.70 7.01
CA TRP A 50 14.31 4.32 6.92
C TRP A 50 13.41 4.02 8.12
N HIS A 51 12.34 3.26 7.90
CA HIS A 51 11.53 2.74 9.00
C HIS A 51 11.96 1.31 9.29
N LEU A 52 12.39 1.05 10.52
CA LEU A 52 12.66 -0.30 11.01
C LEU A 52 11.71 -0.58 12.17
N HIS A 53 10.87 -1.58 11.98
CA HIS A 53 10.03 -2.13 13.03
C HIS A 53 10.53 -3.54 13.35
N LYS A 54 10.57 -3.89 14.63
CA LYS A 54 10.97 -5.24 15.06
C LYS A 54 9.97 -6.29 14.55
N GLU A 55 8.68 -6.00 14.71
CA GLU A 55 7.58 -6.86 14.27
C GLU A 55 6.40 -5.96 13.83
N SER A 56 6.20 -5.78 12.52
CA SER A 56 5.03 -5.08 11.99
C SER A 56 4.74 -5.49 10.55
N THR A 57 3.46 -5.61 10.19
CA THR A 57 3.01 -5.72 8.80
C THR A 57 2.42 -4.38 8.37
N LEU A 58 3.01 -3.76 7.34
CA LEU A 58 2.58 -2.44 6.85
C LEU A 58 2.12 -2.56 5.40
N ASN A 59 0.90 -2.07 5.14
CA ASN A 59 0.32 -2.01 3.80
C ASN A 59 0.24 -0.53 3.37
N TYR A 60 1.11 -0.13 2.44
CA TYR A 60 1.19 1.25 1.97
C TYR A 60 0.39 1.46 0.68
N VAL A 61 -0.25 2.62 0.57
CA VAL A 61 -0.86 3.10 -0.66
C VAL A 61 -0.46 4.55 -0.90
N CYS A 62 -0.11 4.87 -2.14
CA CYS A 62 0.00 6.25 -2.60
C CYS A 62 -1.34 6.65 -3.23
N ILE A 63 -2.08 7.54 -2.57
CA ILE A 63 -3.40 8.00 -3.05
C ILE A 63 -3.24 9.15 -4.04
N ASN A 64 -2.23 9.99 -3.82
CA ASN A 64 -1.98 11.20 -4.59
C ASN A 64 -0.49 11.56 -4.50
N GLY A 65 0.07 12.03 -5.61
CA GLY A 65 1.45 12.45 -5.77
C GLY A 65 1.84 12.58 -7.23
#